data_AF-A0A950M7E8-F1
#
_entry.id   AF-A0A950M7E8-F1
#
_cell.length_a   1.000
_cell.length_b   1.000
_cell.length_c   1.000
_cell.angle_alpha   90.00
_cell.angle_beta   90.00
_cell.angle_gamma   90.00
#
_symmetry.space_group_name_H-M   'P 1'
#
loop_
_entity.id
_entity.type
_entity.pdbx_description
1 polymer ?
#
loop_
_entity_poly.entity_id
_entity_poly.type
_entity_poly.pdbx_seq_one_letter_code
_entity_poly.pdbx_strand_id
1 'polypeptide(L)'
;MRTITRIVVLTLGLGSIGLAGDAAAKSKNNPWDGAWSGSWDGMAATKIIVSGGRVIEYDYKGAPQKNLGRTKISGDTLTFGTPPSFVVTLTSSGPGKASAHYHGPGGESNADLTKE
;
A
#
# COMPACT_ATOMS: atom_id res chain seq x y z
N MET A 1 -4.11 -46.55 27.04
CA MET A 1 -5.10 -46.36 28.11
C MET A 1 -5.38 -44.87 28.25
N ARG A 2 -6.68 -44.51 28.18
CA ARG A 2 -7.21 -43.16 28.38
C ARG A 2 -7.18 -42.82 29.89
N THR A 3 -7.12 -41.54 30.26
CA THR A 3 -8.03 -40.87 31.24
C THR A 3 -7.40 -39.59 31.86
N ILE A 4 -7.81 -38.37 31.48
CA ILE A 4 -8.82 -37.43 32.04
C ILE A 4 -8.22 -36.27 32.89
N THR A 5 -8.23 -35.09 32.28
CA THR A 5 -8.78 -33.78 32.73
C THR A 5 -8.88 -33.46 34.22
N ARG A 6 -8.25 -32.35 34.63
CA ARG A 6 -8.82 -31.40 35.61
C ARG A 6 -8.53 -29.96 35.18
N ILE A 7 -9.58 -29.27 34.76
CA ILE A 7 -9.64 -27.82 34.50
C ILE A 7 -10.02 -27.17 35.83
N VAL A 8 -9.18 -26.27 36.34
CA VAL A 8 -9.56 -25.34 37.41
C VAL A 8 -10.00 -24.06 36.75
N VAL A 9 -11.31 -23.83 36.73
CA VAL A 9 -11.94 -22.55 36.37
C VAL A 9 -11.98 -21.69 37.63
N LEU A 10 -11.33 -20.52 37.61
CA LEU A 10 -11.58 -19.45 38.57
C LEU A 10 -12.04 -18.20 37.80
N THR A 11 -13.35 -17.99 37.87
CA THR A 11 -14.16 -16.79 37.60
C THR A 11 -13.68 -15.59 38.45
N LEU A 12 -13.82 -14.29 38.17
CA LEU A 12 -14.45 -13.45 37.14
C LEU A 12 -13.72 -12.09 37.18
N GLY A 13 -13.29 -11.58 36.02
CA GLY A 13 -12.93 -10.17 35.86
C GLY A 13 -13.70 -9.64 34.67
N LEU A 14 -14.85 -9.01 34.91
CA LEU A 14 -15.60 -8.27 33.89
C LEU A 14 -14.82 -7.00 33.52
N GLY A 15 -14.29 -6.98 32.30
CA GLY A 15 -13.66 -5.83 31.67
C GLY A 15 -13.53 -6.08 30.17
N SER A 16 -14.64 -5.87 29.47
CA SER A 16 -14.80 -5.61 28.03
C SER A 16 -13.65 -5.97 27.07
N ILE A 17 -13.82 -7.11 26.39
CA ILE A 17 -13.68 -7.35 24.94
C ILE A 17 -12.86 -6.31 24.14
N GLY A 18 -11.73 -6.78 23.61
CA GLY A 18 -11.43 -6.65 22.18
C GLY A 18 -10.42 -5.59 21.75
N LEU A 19 -9.15 -6.00 21.65
CA LEU A 19 -8.39 -5.82 20.40
C LEU A 19 -7.53 -7.07 20.21
N ALA A 20 -8.18 -8.13 19.73
CA ALA A 20 -7.52 -9.02 18.80
C ALA A 20 -7.16 -8.16 17.60
N GLY A 21 -5.86 -7.94 17.44
CA GLY A 21 -5.27 -7.21 16.33
C GLY A 21 -4.00 -7.90 15.88
N ASP A 22 -4.00 -9.23 15.83
CA ASP A 22 -3.19 -9.98 14.86
C ASP A 22 -3.67 -9.60 13.44
N ALA A 23 -3.42 -8.34 13.06
CA ALA A 23 -3.64 -7.79 11.74
C ALA A 23 -2.29 -7.52 11.08
N ALA A 24 -1.34 -8.44 11.28
CA ALA A 24 -0.39 -8.78 10.24
C ALA A 24 -0.65 -10.23 9.83
N ALA A 25 -1.90 -10.53 9.50
CA ALA A 25 -2.11 -11.46 8.40
C ALA A 25 -1.28 -10.88 7.25
N LYS A 26 -0.07 -11.43 7.04
CA LYS A 26 0.69 -11.21 5.83
C LYS A 26 -0.28 -11.53 4.70
N SER A 27 -0.88 -10.48 4.15
CA SER A 27 -1.56 -10.51 2.87
C SER A 27 -0.68 -11.36 1.96
N LYS A 28 -1.27 -12.33 1.24
CA LYS A 28 -0.62 -12.95 0.08
C LYS A 28 0.21 -11.86 -0.59
N ASN A 29 1.55 -11.93 -0.45
CA ASN A 29 2.42 -10.76 -0.63
C ASN A 29 2.03 -10.05 -1.93
N ASN A 30 1.36 -8.92 -1.85
CA ASN A 30 1.05 -8.18 -3.05
C ASN A 30 2.41 -7.68 -3.57
N PRO A 31 2.79 -7.95 -4.83
CA PRO A 31 4.09 -7.53 -5.34
C PRO A 31 4.33 -6.03 -5.18
N TRP A 32 3.24 -5.25 -5.13
CA TRP A 32 3.28 -3.82 -4.91
C TRP A 32 3.45 -3.40 -3.46
N ASP A 33 3.14 -4.22 -2.45
CA ASP A 33 3.18 -3.83 -1.04
C ASP A 33 4.60 -3.41 -0.62
N GLY A 34 4.76 -2.21 -0.07
CA GLY A 34 6.03 -1.61 0.30
C GLY A 34 6.10 -0.12 -0.01
N ALA A 35 7.26 0.49 0.27
CA ALA A 35 7.56 1.86 -0.09
C ALA A 35 8.29 1.90 -1.45
N TRP A 36 7.88 2.81 -2.30
CA TRP A 36 8.46 3.06 -3.61
C TRP A 36 8.88 4.51 -3.69
N SER A 37 10.10 4.76 -4.18
CA SER A 37 10.65 6.10 -4.32
C SER A 37 11.22 6.33 -5.72
N GLY A 38 11.29 7.58 -6.13
CA GLY A 38 11.86 7.96 -7.42
C GLY A 38 11.79 9.47 -7.64
N SER A 39 11.89 9.90 -8.90
CA SER A 39 11.73 11.31 -9.26
C SER A 39 10.98 11.48 -10.58
N TRP A 40 9.94 12.31 -10.57
CA TRP A 40 9.22 12.74 -11.78
C TRP A 40 10.14 13.58 -12.66
N ASP A 41 10.32 13.13 -13.89
CA ASP A 41 11.20 13.69 -14.93
C ASP A 41 12.62 13.99 -14.42
N GLY A 42 13.10 13.22 -13.43
CA GLY A 42 14.40 13.39 -12.79
C GLY A 42 14.55 14.61 -11.87
N MET A 43 13.49 15.39 -11.65
CA MET A 43 13.55 16.66 -10.91
C MET A 43 12.74 16.67 -9.62
N ALA A 44 11.64 15.92 -9.59
CA ALA A 44 10.63 16.03 -8.57
C ALA A 44 10.48 14.74 -7.76
N ALA A 45 11.02 14.73 -6.54
CA ALA A 45 10.98 13.56 -5.67
C ALA A 45 9.54 13.03 -5.48
N THR A 46 9.41 11.71 -5.50
CA THR A 46 8.16 11.01 -5.29
C THR A 46 8.32 9.85 -4.32
N LYS A 47 7.29 9.64 -3.51
CA LYS A 47 7.17 8.51 -2.59
C LYS A 47 5.78 7.93 -2.69
N ILE A 48 5.66 6.62 -2.74
CA ILE A 48 4.39 5.89 -2.81
C ILE A 48 4.46 4.75 -1.81
N ILE A 49 3.53 4.67 -0.87
CA ILE A 49 3.41 3.53 0.04
C ILE A 49 2.18 2.72 -0.34
N VAL A 50 2.41 1.43 -0.59
CA VAL A 50 1.35 0.47 -0.87
C VAL A 50 1.24 -0.51 0.29
N SER A 51 0.02 -0.76 0.76
CA SER A 51 -0.27 -1.75 1.79
C SER A 51 -1.58 -2.46 1.48
N GLY A 52 -1.58 -3.79 1.55
CA GLY A 52 -2.74 -4.62 1.24
C GLY A 52 -3.25 -4.41 -0.19
N GLY A 53 -2.36 -4.08 -1.13
CA GLY A 53 -2.72 -3.76 -2.51
C GLY A 53 -3.42 -2.43 -2.72
N ARG A 54 -3.28 -1.49 -1.80
CA ARG A 54 -3.82 -0.13 -1.91
C ARG A 54 -2.74 0.89 -1.65
N VAL A 55 -2.76 1.99 -2.39
CA VAL A 55 -1.89 3.13 -2.10
C VAL A 55 -2.46 3.86 -0.88
N ILE A 56 -1.66 3.93 0.17
CA ILE A 56 -2.02 4.57 1.43
C ILE A 56 -1.34 5.93 1.61
N GLU A 57 -0.22 6.15 0.92
CA GLU A 57 0.53 7.41 0.96
C GLU A 57 1.11 7.69 -0.43
N TYR A 58 1.08 8.97 -0.82
CA TYR A 58 1.69 9.45 -2.06
C TYR A 58 2.19 10.88 -1.87
N ASP A 59 3.48 11.08 -2.09
CA ASP A 59 4.09 12.40 -2.12
C ASP A 59 4.40 12.76 -3.57
N TYR A 60 3.89 13.90 -4.03
CA TYR A 60 4.20 14.49 -5.33
C TYR A 60 5.06 15.73 -5.11
N LYS A 61 6.25 15.79 -5.73
CA LYS A 61 7.20 16.90 -5.54
C LYS A 61 7.57 17.10 -4.05
N GLY A 62 7.66 16.01 -3.29
CA GLY A 62 7.91 16.05 -1.85
C GLY A 62 6.75 16.56 -0.99
N ALA A 63 5.57 16.79 -1.56
CA ALA A 63 4.38 17.23 -0.84
C ALA A 63 3.33 16.11 -0.77
N PRO A 64 2.82 15.78 0.43
CA PRO A 64 1.83 14.71 0.60
C PRO A 64 0.51 15.07 -0.09
N GLN A 65 0.02 14.15 -0.91
CA GLN A 65 -1.24 14.28 -1.61
C GLN A 65 -2.37 13.66 -0.78
N LYS A 66 -3.51 14.37 -0.75
CA LYS A 66 -4.73 13.88 -0.12
C LYS A 66 -5.67 13.31 -1.18
N ASN A 67 -6.61 12.47 -0.75
CA ASN A 67 -7.65 11.91 -1.62
C ASN A 67 -7.09 11.16 -2.84
N LEU A 68 -6.25 10.14 -2.58
CA LEU A 68 -5.62 9.30 -3.61
C LEU A 68 -6.61 8.47 -4.44
N GLY A 69 -7.90 8.56 -4.13
CA GLY A 69 -8.97 7.84 -4.80
C GLY A 69 -8.82 6.33 -4.66
N ARG A 70 -9.30 5.59 -5.66
CA ARG A 70 -9.31 4.13 -5.63
C ARG A 70 -8.06 3.58 -6.28
N THR A 71 -7.39 2.65 -5.60
CA THR A 71 -6.34 1.82 -6.22
C THR A 71 -6.96 0.65 -6.99
N LYS A 72 -6.43 0.38 -8.17
CA LYS A 72 -6.74 -0.77 -9.01
C LYS A 72 -5.44 -1.47 -9.39
N ILE A 73 -5.39 -2.79 -9.23
CA ILE A 73 -4.26 -3.61 -9.67
C ILE A 73 -4.75 -4.55 -10.76
N SER A 74 -3.99 -4.66 -11.84
CA SER A 74 -4.31 -5.51 -13.00
C SER A 74 -3.02 -6.00 -13.62
N GLY A 75 -2.68 -7.28 -13.41
CA GLY A 75 -1.41 -7.85 -13.84
C GLY A 75 -0.24 -7.07 -13.23
N ASP A 76 0.66 -6.61 -14.10
CA ASP A 76 1.87 -5.86 -13.75
C ASP A 76 1.63 -4.35 -13.62
N THR A 77 0.38 -3.92 -13.49
CA THR A 77 0.01 -2.50 -13.39
C THR A 77 -0.75 -2.21 -12.10
N LEU A 78 -0.35 -1.13 -11.43
CA LEU A 78 -1.08 -0.53 -10.31
C LEU A 78 -1.46 0.90 -10.68
N THR A 79 -2.75 1.22 -10.65
CA THR A 79 -3.26 2.56 -10.93
C THR A 79 -3.97 3.11 -9.70
N PHE A 80 -3.79 4.39 -9.40
CA PHE A 80 -4.55 5.11 -8.38
C PHE A 80 -4.79 6.55 -8.82
N GLY A 81 -5.65 7.25 -8.08
CA GLY A 81 -6.04 8.63 -8.37
C GLY A 81 -7.55 8.80 -8.46
N THR A 82 -7.95 10.02 -8.85
CA THR A 82 -9.33 10.46 -9.03
C THR A 82 -9.50 10.95 -10.47
N PRO A 83 -9.89 10.07 -11.42
CA PRO A 83 -10.20 10.49 -12.79
C PRO A 83 -11.36 11.49 -12.84
N PRO A 84 -11.37 12.42 -13.82
CA PRO A 84 -10.33 12.63 -14.84
C PRO A 84 -9.19 13.55 -14.36
N SER A 85 -9.25 14.08 -13.14
CA SER A 85 -8.35 15.15 -12.70
C SER A 85 -6.94 14.68 -12.34
N PHE A 86 -6.79 13.45 -11.86
CA PHE A 86 -5.50 12.92 -11.41
C PHE A 86 -5.47 11.40 -11.54
N VAL A 87 -4.49 10.85 -12.25
CA VAL A 87 -4.26 9.42 -12.37
C VAL A 87 -2.77 9.15 -12.35
N VAL A 88 -2.34 8.21 -11.52
CA VAL A 88 -0.98 7.69 -11.50
C VAL A 88 -1.02 6.20 -11.83
N THR A 89 -0.23 5.80 -12.81
CA THR A 89 -0.12 4.41 -13.26
C THR A 89 1.32 3.94 -13.07
N LEU A 90 1.50 2.89 -12.27
CA LEU A 90 2.77 2.20 -12.07
C LEU A 90 2.76 0.93 -12.91
N THR A 91 3.85 0.65 -13.61
CA THR A 91 4.06 -0.56 -14.37
C THR A 91 5.34 -1.24 -13.88
N SER A 92 5.21 -2.48 -13.41
CA SER A 92 6.35 -3.25 -12.92
C SER A 92 7.32 -3.53 -14.07
N SER A 93 8.60 -3.25 -13.85
CA SER A 93 9.68 -3.53 -14.81
C SER A 93 10.63 -4.63 -14.31
N GLY A 94 10.35 -5.18 -13.13
CA GLY A 94 11.11 -6.27 -12.52
C GLY A 94 11.03 -6.27 -10.99
N PRO A 95 11.74 -7.18 -10.31
CA PRO A 95 11.78 -7.22 -8.85
C PRO A 95 12.25 -5.88 -8.27
N GLY A 96 11.38 -5.22 -7.51
CA GLY A 96 11.68 -3.94 -6.85
C GLY A 96 11.85 -2.74 -7.79
N LYS A 97 11.42 -2.85 -9.05
CA LYS A 97 11.51 -1.77 -10.04
C LYS A 97 10.17 -1.56 -10.74
N ALA A 98 9.81 -0.31 -10.96
CA ALA A 98 8.63 0.06 -11.73
C ALA A 98 8.87 1.37 -12.48
N SER A 99 8.21 1.56 -13.62
CA SER A 99 8.00 2.88 -14.19
C SER A 99 6.68 3.43 -13.69
N ALA A 100 6.57 4.74 -13.54
CA ALA A 100 5.35 5.42 -13.17
C ALA A 100 5.05 6.54 -14.16
N HIS A 101 3.78 6.69 -14.48
CA HIS A 101 3.24 7.75 -15.32
C HIS A 101 2.21 8.54 -14.51
N TYR A 102 2.42 9.84 -14.40
CA TYR A 102 1.53 10.80 -13.77
C TYR A 102 0.76 11.55 -14.85
N HIS A 103 -0.56 11.59 -14.71
CA HIS A 103 -1.48 12.46 -15.44
C HIS A 103 -2.22 13.34 -14.43
N GLY A 104 -2.18 14.66 -14.57
CA GLY A 104 -2.95 15.54 -13.71
C GLY A 104 -2.96 17.00 -14.15
N PRO A 105 -3.40 17.93 -13.28
CA PRO A 105 -3.56 19.34 -13.64
C PRO A 105 -2.24 20.02 -13.97
N GLY A 106 -1.12 19.46 -13.48
CA GLY A 106 0.23 19.91 -13.77
C GLY A 106 0.82 19.37 -15.08
N GLY A 107 0.06 18.57 -15.85
CA GLY A 107 0.50 17.93 -17.08
C GLY A 107 0.82 16.45 -16.90
N GLU A 108 1.70 15.95 -17.77
CA GLU A 108 2.19 14.57 -17.79
C GLU A 108 3.62 14.51 -17.27
N SER A 109 3.95 13.47 -16.50
CA SER A 109 5.32 13.20 -16.05
C SER A 109 5.61 11.70 -15.97
N ASN A 110 6.86 11.31 -16.13
CA ASN A 110 7.30 9.93 -15.93
C ASN A 110 8.31 9.82 -14.80
N ALA A 111 8.34 8.69 -14.09
CA ALA A 111 9.35 8.41 -13.07
C ALA A 111 9.79 6.95 -13.16
N ASP A 112 11.06 6.71 -12.89
CA ASP A 112 11.53 5.38 -12.52
C ASP A 112 11.46 5.25 -10.99
N LEU A 113 10.86 4.17 -10.53
CA LEU A 113 10.65 3.87 -9.12
C LEU A 113 11.48 2.65 -8.70
N THR A 114 12.10 2.77 -7.52
CA THR A 114 12.75 1.67 -6.82
C THR A 114 12.01 1.40 -5.52
N LYS A 115 11.90 0.12 -5.17
CA LYS A 115 11.33 -0.30 -3.89
C LYS A 115 12.39 -0.23 -2.80
N GLU A 116 12.03 0.37 -1.66
CA GLU A 116 12.88 0.45 -0.45
C GLU A 116 12.87 -0.85 0.35
#